data_AF-A0A6N7M9R4-F1
#
_entry.id   AF-A0A6N7M9R4-F1
#
_cell.length_a   1.000
_cell.length_b   1.000
_cell.length_c   1.000
_cell.angle_alpha   90.00
_cell.angle_beta   90.00
_cell.angle_gamma   90.00
#
_symmetry.space_group_name_H-M   'P 1'
#
loop_
_entity.id
_entity.type
_entity.pdbx_description
1 polymer ?
#
loop_
_entity_poly.entity_id
_entity_poly.type
_entity_poly.pdbx_seq_one_letter_code
_entity_poly.pdbx_strand_id
1 'polypeptide(L)'
;MFLGYNIYYCSNQIYDRYWGGWNNNWGRSDKFNKQDFVTITPYLRELNIKRTDKVISIPDLSVNISLYFMDQKGWTSFGNSKYDSTIIAEKIKLGARYLIINDSTLYKEDFLQPFINQKIGSYKSIDIYDLRKISDMKFD
;
A
#
# COMPACT_ATOMS: atom_id res chain seq x y z
N MET A 1 -41.18 -12.67 7.66
CA MET A 1 -40.40 -12.22 6.48
C MET A 1 -39.31 -11.18 6.78
N PHE A 2 -39.17 -10.66 8.02
CA PHE A 2 -38.11 -9.69 8.37
C PHE A 2 -36.76 -10.33 8.69
N LEU A 3 -36.72 -11.50 9.32
CA LEU A 3 -35.44 -12.10 9.78
C LEU A 3 -34.56 -12.56 8.60
N GLY A 4 -35.14 -13.25 7.62
CA GLY A 4 -34.39 -13.72 6.43
C GLY A 4 -33.85 -12.57 5.57
N TYR A 5 -34.63 -11.49 5.41
CA TYR A 5 -34.17 -10.29 4.71
C TYR A 5 -33.03 -9.60 5.45
N ASN A 6 -33.11 -9.48 6.79
CA ASN A 6 -32.03 -8.91 7.59
C ASN A 6 -30.75 -9.77 7.54
N ILE A 7 -30.88 -11.11 7.62
CA ILE A 7 -29.72 -12.02 7.51
C ILE A 7 -29.07 -11.89 6.12
N TYR A 8 -29.87 -11.89 5.05
CA TYR A 8 -29.37 -11.71 3.69
C TYR A 8 -28.71 -10.34 3.50
N TYR A 9 -29.34 -9.27 3.97
CA TYR A 9 -28.79 -7.91 3.90
C TYR A 9 -27.48 -7.78 4.69
N CYS A 10 -27.41 -8.31 5.91
CA CYS A 10 -26.18 -8.33 6.70
C CYS A 10 -25.08 -9.16 6.03
N SER A 11 -25.42 -10.32 5.45
CA SER A 11 -24.47 -11.15 4.71
C SER A 11 -23.88 -10.40 3.51
N ASN A 12 -24.72 -9.72 2.73
CA ASN A 12 -24.25 -8.91 1.60
C ASN A 12 -23.41 -7.71 2.07
N GLN A 13 -23.77 -7.05 3.16
CA GLN A 13 -22.98 -5.93 3.68
C GLN A 13 -21.62 -6.37 4.24
N ILE A 14 -21.54 -7.55 4.85
CA ILE A 14 -20.26 -8.17 5.23
C ILE A 14 -19.48 -8.50 3.97
N TYR A 15 -20.12 -9.14 2.98
CA TYR A 15 -19.47 -9.45 1.71
C TYR A 15 -18.93 -8.18 1.03
N ASP A 16 -19.71 -7.12 0.90
CA ASP A 16 -19.28 -5.87 0.28
C ASP A 16 -18.16 -5.20 1.08
N ARG A 17 -18.19 -5.28 2.42
CA ARG A 17 -17.14 -4.72 3.28
C ARG A 17 -15.81 -5.46 3.15
N TYR A 18 -15.83 -6.77 2.93
CA TYR A 18 -14.63 -7.61 2.95
C TYR A 18 -14.16 -8.02 1.54
N TRP A 19 -15.08 -8.36 0.64
CA TRP A 19 -14.86 -8.79 -0.75
C TRP A 19 -15.33 -7.77 -1.80
N GLY A 20 -16.20 -6.83 -1.44
CA GLY A 20 -16.55 -5.71 -2.31
C GLY A 20 -15.43 -4.67 -2.45
N GLY A 21 -15.50 -3.91 -3.54
CA GLY A 21 -14.78 -2.65 -3.69
C GLY A 21 -15.21 -1.64 -2.62
N TRP A 22 -14.46 -0.56 -2.46
CA TRP A 22 -14.72 0.37 -1.37
C TRP A 22 -16.06 1.09 -1.56
N ASN A 23 -16.77 1.33 -0.46
CA ASN A 23 -18.04 2.09 -0.46
C ASN A 23 -17.88 3.60 -0.68
N ASN A 24 -16.68 4.05 -1.07
CA ASN A 24 -16.40 5.41 -1.53
C ASN A 24 -15.96 5.36 -3.02
N ASN A 25 -16.08 6.49 -3.73
CA ASN A 25 -15.73 6.55 -5.16
C ASN A 25 -14.29 6.13 -5.48
N TRP A 26 -13.39 6.11 -4.49
CA TRP A 26 -11.98 5.84 -4.71
C TRP A 26 -11.67 4.35 -4.83
N GLY A 27 -12.22 3.49 -3.98
CA GLY A 27 -12.00 2.05 -4.13
C GLY A 27 -13.12 1.26 -4.78
N ARG A 28 -14.13 1.96 -5.33
CA ARG A 28 -14.89 1.48 -6.49
C ARG A 28 -14.11 1.59 -7.80
N SER A 29 -13.00 2.35 -7.82
CA SER A 29 -12.13 2.39 -8.99
C SER A 29 -11.23 1.17 -9.02
N ASP A 30 -11.10 0.58 -10.20
CA ASP A 30 -10.40 -0.69 -10.51
C ASP A 30 -8.88 -0.66 -10.22
N LYS A 31 -8.40 0.40 -9.58
CA LYS A 31 -6.99 0.71 -9.35
C LYS A 31 -6.45 0.21 -8.01
N PHE A 32 -7.33 -0.12 -7.07
CA PHE A 32 -6.94 -0.69 -5.78
C PHE A 32 -7.44 -2.12 -5.65
N ASN A 33 -6.58 -3.09 -5.98
CA ASN A 33 -6.90 -4.49 -5.77
C ASN A 33 -6.71 -4.88 -4.30
N LYS A 34 -7.76 -4.67 -3.51
CA LYS A 34 -7.78 -4.95 -2.07
C LYS A 34 -7.36 -6.38 -1.73
N GLN A 35 -7.74 -7.35 -2.57
CA GLN A 35 -7.44 -8.77 -2.31
C GLN A 35 -5.92 -9.02 -2.29
N ASP A 36 -5.16 -8.27 -3.08
CA ASP A 36 -3.71 -8.42 -3.16
C ASP A 36 -3.06 -7.95 -1.86
N PHE A 37 -3.51 -6.83 -1.30
CA PHE A 37 -3.06 -6.35 0.01
C PHE A 37 -3.44 -7.28 1.17
N VAL A 38 -4.62 -7.92 1.12
CA VAL A 38 -5.05 -8.88 2.16
C VAL A 38 -4.22 -10.16 2.13
N THR A 39 -3.68 -10.53 0.97
CA THR A 39 -3.00 -11.83 0.76
C THR A 39 -1.47 -11.74 0.66
N ILE A 40 -0.89 -10.53 0.61
CA ILE A 40 0.55 -10.34 0.42
C ILE A 40 1.40 -10.65 1.66
N THR A 41 0.84 -10.63 2.87
CA THR A 41 1.64 -10.74 4.12
C THR A 41 2.59 -11.94 4.15
N PRO A 42 2.20 -13.18 3.78
CA PRO A 42 3.12 -14.31 3.73
C PRO A 42 4.32 -14.06 2.79
N TYR A 43 4.08 -13.47 1.62
CA TYR A 43 5.12 -13.13 0.66
C TYR A 43 6.09 -12.07 1.21
N LEU A 44 5.59 -11.07 1.96
CA LEU A 44 6.47 -10.12 2.65
C LEU A 44 7.40 -10.82 3.65
N ARG A 45 6.91 -11.87 4.34
CA ARG A 45 7.74 -12.64 5.29
C ARG A 45 8.78 -13.49 4.56
N GLU A 46 8.45 -14.08 3.41
CA GLU A 46 9.41 -14.78 2.54
C GLU A 46 10.56 -13.87 2.09
N LEU A 47 10.26 -12.59 1.80
CA LEU A 47 11.25 -11.56 1.48
C LEU A 47 12.03 -11.05 2.71
N ASN A 48 11.85 -11.66 3.89
CA ASN A 48 12.43 -11.23 5.17
C ASN A 48 12.04 -9.81 5.61
N ILE A 49 10.92 -9.27 5.12
CA ILE A 49 10.37 -8.01 5.58
C ILE A 49 9.63 -8.28 6.89
N LYS A 50 10.11 -7.71 7.99
CA LYS A 50 9.50 -7.89 9.31
C LYS A 50 8.29 -7.00 9.45
N ARG A 51 7.34 -7.41 10.30
CA ARG A 51 6.15 -6.63 10.68
C ARG A 51 6.48 -5.23 11.22
N THR A 52 7.64 -5.09 11.83
CA THR A 52 8.13 -3.84 12.44
C THR A 52 8.83 -2.93 11.45
N ASP A 53 9.14 -3.41 10.25
CA ASP A 53 9.79 -2.62 9.23
C ASP A 53 8.81 -1.57 8.69
N LYS A 54 9.26 -0.32 8.63
CA LYS A 54 8.42 0.76 8.14
C LYS A 54 8.44 0.75 6.61
N VAL A 55 7.26 0.82 6.02
CA VAL A 55 7.07 0.85 4.57
C VAL A 55 6.39 2.15 4.13
N ILE A 56 6.62 2.56 2.90
CA ILE A 56 5.83 3.59 2.22
C ILE A 56 4.93 2.86 1.24
N SER A 57 3.61 3.03 1.35
CA SER A 57 2.64 2.38 0.47
C SER A 57 1.88 3.41 -0.36
N ILE A 58 2.03 3.35 -1.69
CA ILE A 58 1.41 4.29 -2.62
C ILE A 58 0.83 3.60 -3.87
N PRO A 59 -0.29 4.10 -4.41
CA PRO A 59 -1.13 5.15 -3.85
C PRO A 59 -2.05 4.60 -2.75
N ASP A 60 -2.06 5.28 -1.60
CA ASP A 60 -3.04 5.08 -0.52
C ASP A 60 -3.52 6.43 0.03
N LEU A 61 -4.73 6.86 -0.34
CA LEU A 61 -5.37 8.10 0.12
C LEU A 61 -6.08 7.94 1.47
N SER A 62 -5.88 6.82 2.17
CA SER A 62 -6.34 6.60 3.53
C SER A 62 -5.19 6.68 4.52
N VAL A 63 -5.51 6.89 5.79
CA VAL A 63 -4.50 6.99 6.84
C VAL A 63 -3.64 5.70 6.94
N ASN A 64 -4.23 4.52 6.72
CA ASN A 64 -3.52 3.25 6.98
C ASN A 64 -4.13 1.98 6.34
N ILE A 65 -5.01 2.04 5.34
CA ILE A 65 -5.73 0.84 4.89
C ILE A 65 -4.79 -0.19 4.26
N SER A 66 -3.93 0.22 3.33
CA SER A 66 -2.92 -0.68 2.74
C SER A 66 -2.02 -1.27 3.83
N LEU A 67 -1.54 -0.44 4.75
CA LEU A 67 -0.68 -0.83 5.88
C LEU A 67 -1.37 -1.85 6.79
N TYR A 68 -2.66 -1.63 7.09
CA TYR A 68 -3.46 -2.52 7.92
C TYR A 68 -3.59 -3.90 7.28
N PHE A 69 -3.92 -3.97 5.98
CA PHE A 69 -4.07 -5.25 5.29
C PHE A 69 -2.76 -6.02 5.13
N MET A 70 -1.65 -5.32 4.93
CA MET A 70 -0.33 -5.94 4.83
C MET A 70 0.23 -6.40 6.17
N ASP A 71 -0.38 -6.02 7.28
CA ASP A 71 0.20 -6.10 8.63
C ASP A 71 1.60 -5.46 8.66
N GLN A 72 1.65 -4.18 8.28
CA GLN A 72 2.87 -3.38 8.25
C GLN A 72 2.69 -2.00 8.90
N LYS A 73 3.80 -1.45 9.37
CA LYS A 73 3.88 -0.07 9.87
C LYS A 73 4.42 0.85 8.79
N GLY A 74 4.11 2.14 8.84
CA GLY A 74 4.72 3.12 7.96
C GLY A 74 3.80 4.24 7.54
N TRP A 75 3.90 4.65 6.28
CA TRP A 75 3.20 5.82 5.74
C TRP A 75 2.47 5.50 4.44
N THR A 76 1.39 6.22 4.22
CA THR A 76 0.58 6.21 2.99
C THR A 76 0.77 7.52 2.22
N SER A 77 0.04 7.68 1.12
CA SER A 77 -0.05 8.98 0.44
C SER A 77 -1.06 9.97 1.07
N PHE A 78 -1.67 9.62 2.21
CA PHE A 78 -2.66 10.46 2.88
C PHE A 78 -2.12 11.84 3.25
N GLY A 79 -2.97 12.86 3.09
CA GLY A 79 -2.66 14.25 3.45
C GLY A 79 -1.75 14.98 2.45
N ASN A 80 -1.28 14.30 1.40
CA ASN A 80 -0.43 14.90 0.37
C ASN A 80 -1.25 15.12 -0.90
N SER A 81 -1.52 16.37 -1.24
CA SER A 81 -2.24 16.75 -2.47
C SER A 81 -1.41 16.51 -3.74
N LYS A 82 -0.08 16.52 -3.61
CA LYS A 82 0.89 16.09 -4.61
C LYS A 82 1.95 15.26 -3.91
N TYR A 83 2.22 14.07 -4.42
CA TYR A 83 3.34 13.27 -3.96
C TYR A 83 4.59 13.71 -4.71
N ASP A 84 5.67 13.97 -3.98
CA ASP A 84 6.95 14.37 -4.55
C ASP A 84 8.10 13.55 -3.94
N SER A 85 9.30 13.74 -4.48
CA SER A 85 10.48 13.01 -4.05
C SER A 85 10.93 13.42 -2.65
N THR A 86 10.59 14.63 -2.19
CA THR A 86 10.96 15.15 -0.87
C THR A 86 10.19 14.41 0.22
N ILE A 87 8.90 14.15 0.02
CA ILE A 87 8.07 13.40 0.96
C ILE A 87 8.62 11.98 1.14
N ILE A 88 8.99 11.30 0.04
CA ILE A 88 9.59 9.96 0.10
C ILE A 88 10.94 10.02 0.83
N ALA A 89 11.80 10.98 0.48
CA ALA A 89 13.10 11.16 1.12
C ALA A 89 12.97 11.43 2.63
N GLU A 90 12.01 12.25 3.06
CA GLU A 90 11.71 12.47 4.48
C GLU A 90 11.29 11.17 5.18
N LYS A 91 10.44 10.35 4.56
CA LYS A 91 10.00 9.09 5.18
C LYS A 91 11.16 8.09 5.26
N ILE A 92 12.05 8.08 4.27
CA ILE A 92 13.32 7.34 4.33
C ILE A 92 14.16 7.80 5.51
N LYS A 93 14.32 9.12 5.72
CA LYS A 93 15.01 9.68 6.90
C LYS A 93 14.36 9.26 8.22
N LEU A 94 13.03 9.08 8.26
CA LEU A 94 12.28 8.58 9.42
C LEU A 94 12.32 7.05 9.59
N GLY A 95 13.07 6.35 8.73
CA GLY A 95 13.34 4.92 8.81
C GLY A 95 12.43 4.05 7.93
N ALA A 96 11.85 4.60 6.86
CA ALA A 96 11.23 3.77 5.82
C ALA A 96 12.29 2.89 5.14
N ARG A 97 12.06 1.59 5.10
CA ARG A 97 12.98 0.58 4.55
C ARG A 97 12.54 0.08 3.19
N TYR A 98 11.24 0.13 2.90
CA TYR A 98 10.65 -0.41 1.68
C TYR A 98 9.62 0.53 1.09
N LEU A 99 9.51 0.53 -0.24
CA LEU A 99 8.46 1.20 -1.00
C LEU A 99 7.58 0.16 -1.67
N ILE A 100 6.27 0.31 -1.53
CA ILE A 100 5.25 -0.58 -2.06
C ILE A 100 4.40 0.22 -3.03
N ILE A 101 4.36 -0.23 -4.28
CA ILE A 101 3.64 0.42 -5.38
C ILE A 101 2.57 -0.52 -5.91
N ASN A 102 1.31 -0.07 -5.97
CA ASN A 102 0.19 -0.89 -6.47
C ASN A 102 -0.54 -0.28 -7.68
N ASP A 103 -0.03 0.81 -8.24
CA ASP A 103 -0.57 1.45 -9.45
C ASP A 103 0.56 1.67 -10.45
N SER A 104 0.47 1.02 -11.61
CA SER A 104 1.48 1.08 -12.66
C SER A 104 1.58 2.45 -13.35
N THR A 105 0.57 3.31 -13.21
CA THR A 105 0.60 4.67 -13.76
C THR A 105 1.64 5.54 -13.09
N LEU A 106 1.96 5.25 -11.82
CA LEU A 106 2.97 5.98 -11.05
C LEU A 106 4.39 5.82 -11.60
N TYR A 107 4.69 4.77 -12.35
CA TYR A 107 6.03 4.58 -12.92
C TYR A 107 6.44 5.63 -13.95
N LYS A 108 5.48 6.40 -14.48
CA LYS A 108 5.75 7.51 -15.40
C LYS A 108 6.11 8.80 -14.67
N GLU A 109 5.96 8.83 -13.35
CA GLU A 109 6.20 10.02 -12.56
C GLU A 109 7.69 10.16 -12.23
N ASP A 110 8.24 11.35 -12.49
CA ASP A 110 9.67 11.62 -12.30
C ASP A 110 10.10 11.49 -10.83
N PHE A 111 9.19 11.79 -9.90
CA PHE A 111 9.50 11.74 -8.46
C PHE A 111 9.81 10.33 -7.96
N LEU A 112 9.39 9.28 -8.67
CA LEU A 112 9.64 7.88 -8.27
C LEU A 112 10.95 7.30 -8.79
N GLN A 113 11.46 7.82 -9.90
CA GLN A 113 12.65 7.28 -10.57
C GLN A 113 13.84 7.07 -9.62
N PRO A 114 14.13 7.96 -8.65
CA PRO A 114 15.23 7.75 -7.70
C PRO A 114 15.05 6.53 -6.79
N PHE A 115 13.79 6.14 -6.51
CA PHE A 115 13.43 5.17 -5.47
C PHE A 115 13.08 3.77 -6.00
N ILE A 116 12.90 3.63 -7.32
CA ILE A 116 12.48 2.36 -7.96
C ILE A 116 13.64 1.55 -8.56
N ASN A 117 14.88 1.86 -8.20
CA ASN A 117 16.07 1.21 -8.75
C ASN A 117 16.31 -0.23 -8.22
N GLN A 118 15.79 -0.56 -7.04
CA GLN A 118 16.05 -1.85 -6.37
C GLN A 118 14.76 -2.60 -6.10
N LYS A 119 14.17 -3.17 -7.15
CA LYS A 119 13.03 -4.07 -7.02
C LYS A 119 13.46 -5.38 -6.36
N ILE A 120 12.82 -5.74 -5.25
CA ILE A 120 13.11 -6.97 -4.51
C ILE A 120 12.03 -8.04 -4.65
N GLY A 121 10.85 -7.66 -5.15
CA GLY A 121 9.75 -8.58 -5.34
C GLY A 121 8.58 -7.96 -6.06
N SER A 122 7.69 -8.83 -6.54
CA SER A 122 6.39 -8.47 -7.09
C SER A 122 5.37 -9.50 -6.61
N TYR A 123 4.21 -9.04 -6.18
CA TYR A 123 3.09 -9.86 -5.77
C TYR A 123 1.84 -9.37 -6.48
N LYS A 124 1.43 -10.08 -7.54
CA LYS A 124 0.27 -9.72 -8.35
C LYS A 124 0.39 -8.27 -8.87
N SER A 125 -0.51 -7.36 -8.47
CA SER A 125 -0.44 -5.95 -8.87
C SER A 125 0.47 -5.07 -7.99
N ILE A 126 1.19 -5.66 -7.02
CA ILE A 126 1.99 -4.93 -6.03
C ILE A 126 3.48 -5.18 -6.28
N ASP A 127 4.23 -4.10 -6.40
CA ASP A 127 5.68 -4.13 -6.54
C ASP A 127 6.37 -3.61 -5.29
N ILE A 128 7.49 -4.23 -4.92
CA ILE A 128 8.22 -3.96 -3.68
C ILE A 128 9.66 -3.57 -4.02
N TYR A 129 10.07 -2.41 -3.51
CA TYR A 129 11.39 -1.84 -3.69
C TYR A 129 12.11 -1.66 -2.36
N ASP A 130 13.42 -1.89 -2.36
CA ASP A 130 14.28 -1.71 -1.21
C ASP A 130 14.88 -0.30 -1.19
N LEU A 131 14.65 0.42 -0.09
CA LEU A 131 15.13 1.79 0.10
C LEU A 131 16.37 1.87 0.97
N ARG A 132 16.85 0.75 1.54
CA ARG A 132 17.94 0.77 2.54
C ARG A 132 19.25 1.32 1.99
N LYS A 133 19.59 1.02 0.74
CA LYS A 133 20.80 1.60 0.13
C LYS A 133 20.68 3.11 -0.09
N ILE A 134 19.46 3.62 -0.22
CA ILE A 134 19.17 5.05 -0.36
C ILE A 134 19.22 5.73 1.01
N SER A 135 18.74 5.08 2.09
CA SER A 135 18.86 5.63 3.45
C SER A 135 20.31 5.78 3.91
N ASP A 136 21.19 4.89 3.46
CA ASP A 136 22.61 4.91 3.83
C ASP A 136 23.41 5.98 3.05
N MET A 137 22.88 6.41 1.89
CA MET A 137 23.37 7.59 1.19
C MET A 137 22.80 8.82 1.91
N LYS A 138 23.59 9.39 2.82
CA LYS A 138 23.22 10.63 3.51
C LYS A 138 22.80 11.69 2.48
N PHE A 139 21.55 12.11 2.55
CA PHE A 139 21.09 13.35 1.93
C PHE A 139 21.56 14.50 2.83
N ASP A 140 22.84 14.87 2.67
CA ASP A 140 23.45 16.05 3.29
C ASP A 140 22.75 17.34 2.84
#